data_AF-A0A432UGH2-F1
#
_entry.id   AF-A0A432UGH2-F1
#
_cell.length_a   1.000
_cell.length_b   1.000
_cell.length_c   1.000
_cell.angle_alpha   90.00
_cell.angle_beta   90.00
_cell.angle_gamma   90.00
#
_symmetry.space_group_name_H-M   'P 1'
#
loop_
_entity.id
_entity.type
_entity.pdbx_description
1 polymer ?
#
loop_
_entity_poly.entity_id
_entity_poly.type
_entity_poly.pdbx_seq_one_letter_code
_entity_poly.pdbx_strand_id
1 'polypeptide(L)'
;MKGFDLHIFWEDSLFRALFARETARHLDLDPEEAFAGALLEDVALPVLMTRWYAGYRKVYEAWQSDRHRTLHEVEREMLSWDHAQAGAWVLRHWKLPDVLVCCVGLHTQSLVEVAEIGFLKTPIGVVALAAKLPSVSGDLNPQKILSEAPMLKLSPGTVRALAEKSLEKFDEIAACLGLDLHPPISVVEALASP
;
A
#
# COMPACT_ATOMS: atom_id res chain seq x y z
N MET A 1 -12.84 17.33 7.20
CA MET A 1 -11.93 16.82 8.24
C MET A 1 -10.54 17.31 7.88
N LYS A 2 -9.82 18.04 8.76
CA LYS A 2 -8.45 18.48 8.40
C LYS A 2 -7.50 17.30 8.60
N GLY A 3 -7.07 16.65 7.53
CA GLY A 3 -5.95 15.69 7.57
C GLY A 3 -6.11 14.41 6.75
N PHE A 4 -7.28 13.74 6.81
CA PHE A 4 -7.52 12.51 6.05
C PHE A 4 -8.50 12.78 4.92
N ASP A 5 -7.97 12.72 3.69
CA ASP A 5 -8.75 12.87 2.48
C ASP A 5 -9.06 11.47 1.91
N LEU A 6 -10.35 11.14 1.87
CA LEU A 6 -10.81 9.85 1.35
C LEU A 6 -10.54 9.70 -0.15
N HIS A 7 -10.48 10.82 -0.87
CA HIS A 7 -10.23 10.82 -2.30
C HIS A 7 -8.79 10.36 -2.59
N ILE A 8 -7.81 11.02 -1.96
CA ILE A 8 -6.39 10.64 -1.97
C ILE A 8 -6.19 9.20 -1.50
N PHE A 9 -6.87 8.78 -0.42
CA PHE A 9 -6.80 7.41 0.08
C PHE A 9 -7.18 6.39 -1.01
N TRP A 10 -8.28 6.62 -1.72
CA TRP A 10 -8.73 5.71 -2.77
C TRP A 10 -7.87 5.79 -4.04
N GLU A 11 -7.31 6.96 -4.36
CA GLU A 11 -6.33 7.10 -5.44
C GLU A 11 -5.08 6.25 -5.18
N ASP A 12 -4.48 6.39 -3.99
CA ASP A 12 -3.31 5.60 -3.58
C ASP A 12 -3.64 4.10 -3.52
N SER A 13 -4.76 3.73 -2.90
CA SER A 13 -5.20 2.34 -2.75
C SER A 13 -5.41 1.66 -4.10
N LEU A 14 -6.13 2.30 -5.04
CA LEU A 14 -6.37 1.74 -6.36
C LEU A 14 -5.06 1.63 -7.16
N PHE A 15 -4.19 2.64 -7.07
CA PHE A 15 -2.93 2.60 -7.80
C PHE A 15 -2.00 1.51 -7.30
N ARG A 16 -1.86 1.34 -5.98
CA ARG A 16 -1.09 0.23 -5.40
C ARG A 16 -1.66 -1.13 -5.79
N ALA A 17 -2.99 -1.26 -5.82
CA ALA A 17 -3.65 -2.48 -6.28
C ALA A 17 -3.31 -2.82 -7.73
N LEU A 18 -3.39 -1.84 -8.64
CA LEU A 18 -3.05 -2.02 -10.04
C LEU A 18 -1.56 -2.33 -10.24
N PHE A 19 -0.68 -1.64 -9.52
CA PHE A 19 0.75 -1.90 -9.51
C PHE A 19 1.09 -3.31 -9.01
N ALA A 20 0.47 -3.74 -7.90
CA ALA A 20 0.62 -5.09 -7.37
C ALA A 20 0.16 -6.14 -8.39
N ARG A 21 -0.96 -5.89 -9.07
CA ARG A 21 -1.47 -6.77 -10.13
C ARG A 21 -0.48 -6.92 -11.29
N GLU A 22 0.03 -5.82 -11.81
CA GLU A 22 0.99 -5.85 -12.92
C GLU A 22 2.33 -6.48 -12.49
N THR A 23 2.76 -6.22 -11.26
CA THR A 23 3.98 -6.82 -10.70
C THR A 23 3.83 -8.33 -10.52
N ALA A 24 2.70 -8.81 -10.00
CA ALA A 24 2.43 -10.23 -9.86
C ALA A 24 2.39 -10.94 -11.23
N ARG A 25 1.76 -10.34 -12.26
CA ARG A 25 1.81 -10.86 -13.64
C ARG A 25 3.24 -10.96 -14.17
N HIS A 26 4.06 -9.95 -13.93
CA HIS A 26 5.47 -9.94 -14.35
C HIS A 26 6.29 -11.04 -13.69
N LEU A 27 5.95 -11.41 -12.44
CA LEU A 27 6.65 -12.41 -11.64
C LEU A 27 6.04 -13.82 -11.73
N ASP A 28 5.03 -14.03 -12.58
CA ASP A 28 4.29 -15.30 -12.71
C ASP A 28 3.64 -15.75 -11.38
N LEU A 29 3.05 -14.80 -10.66
CA LEU A 29 2.29 -14.99 -9.41
C LEU A 29 0.80 -14.71 -9.65
N ASP A 30 -0.06 -15.07 -8.68
CA ASP A 30 -1.49 -14.78 -8.76
C ASP A 30 -1.75 -13.26 -8.73
N PRO A 31 -2.25 -12.68 -9.84
CA PRO A 31 -2.42 -11.24 -9.95
C PRO A 31 -3.67 -10.73 -9.23
N GLU A 32 -4.70 -11.56 -9.07
CA GLU A 32 -5.95 -11.15 -8.46
C GLU A 32 -5.86 -11.19 -6.93
N GLU A 33 -5.09 -12.13 -6.36
CA GLU A 33 -4.73 -12.10 -4.94
C GLU A 33 -3.86 -10.88 -4.60
N ALA A 34 -2.91 -10.53 -5.46
CA ALA A 34 -2.08 -9.34 -5.27
C ALA A 34 -2.89 -8.04 -5.38
N PHE A 35 -3.77 -7.94 -6.38
CA PHE A 35 -4.68 -6.82 -6.56
C PHE A 35 -5.59 -6.63 -5.34
N ALA A 36 -6.30 -7.68 -4.93
CA ALA A 36 -7.22 -7.61 -3.81
C ALA A 36 -6.49 -7.32 -2.48
N GLY A 37 -5.30 -7.90 -2.28
CA GLY A 37 -4.48 -7.65 -1.11
C GLY A 37 -4.06 -6.20 -0.97
N ALA A 38 -3.51 -5.61 -2.04
CA ALA A 38 -3.08 -4.20 -2.04
C ALA A 38 -4.26 -3.21 -2.02
N LEU A 39 -5.41 -3.55 -2.62
CA LEU A 39 -6.61 -2.72 -2.52
C LEU A 39 -7.12 -2.63 -1.06
N LEU A 40 -6.92 -3.68 -0.27
CA LEU A 40 -7.42 -3.79 1.11
C LEU A 40 -6.36 -3.48 2.18
N GLU A 41 -5.11 -3.21 1.82
CA GLU A 41 -3.99 -3.12 2.77
C GLU A 41 -4.19 -2.07 3.87
N ASP A 42 -4.81 -0.95 3.52
CA ASP A 42 -5.08 0.17 4.43
C ASP A 42 -6.56 0.24 4.89
N VAL A 43 -7.33 -0.85 4.76
CA VAL A 43 -8.80 -0.85 5.04
C VAL A 43 -9.18 -0.41 6.45
N ALA A 44 -8.26 -0.50 7.41
CA ALA A 44 -8.49 -0.02 8.78
C ALA A 44 -8.46 1.51 8.89
N LEU A 45 -7.68 2.20 8.07
CA LEU A 45 -7.44 3.65 8.21
C LEU A 45 -8.72 4.49 8.12
N PRO A 46 -9.65 4.28 7.16
CA PRO A 46 -10.90 5.03 7.12
C PRO A 46 -11.71 4.91 8.42
N VAL A 47 -11.73 3.72 9.03
CA VAL A 47 -12.47 3.49 10.29
C VAL A 47 -11.78 4.19 11.46
N LEU A 48 -10.45 4.05 11.57
CA LEU A 48 -9.65 4.70 12.61
C LEU A 48 -9.76 6.23 12.54
N MET A 49 -9.74 6.79 11.33
CA MET A 49 -9.77 8.24 11.09
C MET A 49 -11.15 8.87 11.16
N THR A 50 -12.23 8.09 11.04
CA THR A 50 -13.61 8.63 11.05
C THR A 50 -14.41 8.21 12.27
N ARG A 51 -14.39 6.93 12.64
CA ARG A 51 -15.24 6.37 13.71
C ARG A 51 -14.55 6.37 15.06
N TRP A 52 -13.24 6.13 15.10
CA TRP A 52 -12.45 6.10 16.33
C TRP A 52 -11.45 7.25 16.44
N TYR A 53 -11.72 8.37 15.76
CA TYR A 53 -10.80 9.50 15.69
C TYR A 53 -10.41 10.04 17.08
N ALA A 54 -11.31 10.03 18.06
CA ALA A 54 -10.97 10.47 19.42
C ALA A 54 -9.81 9.67 20.05
N GLY A 55 -9.74 8.35 19.77
CA GLY A 55 -8.64 7.49 20.21
C GLY A 55 -7.39 7.59 19.34
N TYR A 56 -7.59 7.85 18.04
CA TYR A 56 -6.51 7.83 17.05
C TYR A 56 -5.87 9.21 16.78
N ARG A 57 -6.52 10.31 17.20
CA ARG A 57 -6.08 11.69 16.94
C ARG A 57 -4.63 11.95 17.35
N LYS A 58 -4.22 11.51 18.54
CA LYS A 58 -2.86 11.75 19.04
C LYS A 58 -1.80 11.03 18.20
N VAL A 59 -2.12 9.84 17.70
CA VAL A 59 -1.25 9.08 16.78
C VAL A 59 -1.09 9.84 15.48
N TYR A 60 -2.21 10.30 14.92
CA TYR A 60 -2.21 11.08 13.68
C TYR A 60 -1.44 12.41 13.82
N GLU A 61 -1.63 13.14 14.92
CA GLU A 61 -0.90 14.38 15.22
C GLU A 61 0.60 14.14 15.39
N ALA A 62 1.00 13.07 16.09
CA ALA A 62 2.39 12.68 16.25
C ALA A 62 3.05 12.35 14.90
N TRP A 63 2.37 11.55 14.06
CA TRP A 63 2.84 11.22 12.72
C TRP A 63 3.00 12.46 11.83
N GLN A 64 2.05 13.40 11.87
CA GLN A 64 2.15 14.63 11.09
C GLN A 64 3.28 15.56 11.56
N SER A 65 3.69 15.46 12.83
CA SER A 65 4.75 16.28 13.42
C SER A 65 6.17 15.79 13.10
N ASP A 66 6.33 14.52 12.72
CA ASP A 66 7.63 13.91 12.42
C ASP A 66 7.62 13.22 11.06
N ARG A 67 8.18 13.89 10.05
CA ARG A 67 8.25 13.39 8.67
C ARG A 67 9.23 12.23 8.49
N HIS A 68 10.09 11.94 9.46
CA HIS A 68 11.06 10.85 9.37
C HIS A 68 10.47 9.49 9.76
N ARG A 69 9.33 9.49 10.45
CA ARG A 69 8.66 8.27 10.91
C ARG A 69 7.51 7.89 10.01
N THR A 70 7.38 6.59 9.76
CA THR A 70 6.22 6.00 9.11
C THR A 70 5.03 5.96 10.07
N LEU A 71 3.81 5.91 9.53
CA LEU A 71 2.59 5.82 10.33
C LEU A 71 2.62 4.60 11.26
N HIS A 72 3.01 3.45 10.73
CA HIS A 72 3.05 2.20 11.49
C HIS A 72 4.07 2.24 12.65
N GLU A 73 5.18 2.96 12.53
CA GLU A 73 6.14 3.11 13.63
C GLU A 73 5.55 3.94 14.78
N VAL A 74 4.80 4.99 14.45
CA VAL A 74 4.12 5.83 15.44
C VAL A 74 2.98 5.05 16.11
N GLU A 75 2.20 4.30 15.32
CA GLU A 75 1.13 3.45 15.84
C GLU A 75 1.67 2.38 16.79
N ARG A 76 2.72 1.62 16.40
CA ARG A 76 3.29 0.57 17.25
C ARG A 76 3.85 1.12 18.55
N GLU A 77 4.46 2.31 18.55
CA GLU A 77 4.91 2.94 19.79
C GLU A 77 3.75 3.30 20.72
N MET A 78 2.67 3.88 20.18
CA MET A 78 1.59 4.45 20.99
C MET A 78 0.48 3.45 21.34
N LEU A 79 0.25 2.46 20.49
CA LEU A 79 -0.87 1.52 20.56
C LEU A 79 -0.41 0.06 20.74
N SER A 80 0.88 -0.23 20.56
CA SER A 80 1.44 -1.61 20.48
C SER A 80 0.94 -2.43 19.29
N TRP A 81 0.20 -1.82 18.37
CA TRP A 81 -0.25 -2.38 17.11
C TRP A 81 -0.32 -1.30 16.03
N ASP A 82 -0.37 -1.69 14.76
CA ASP A 82 -0.49 -0.79 13.60
C ASP A 82 -1.73 -1.05 12.74
N HIS A 83 -1.97 -0.17 11.75
CA HIS A 83 -3.09 -0.29 10.82
C HIS A 83 -3.07 -1.61 10.03
N ALA A 84 -1.89 -2.18 9.74
CA ALA A 84 -1.78 -3.46 9.05
C ALA A 84 -2.36 -4.60 9.91
N GLN A 85 -1.99 -4.66 11.19
CA GLN A 85 -2.55 -5.63 12.13
C GLN A 85 -4.06 -5.42 12.32
N ALA A 86 -4.51 -4.17 12.45
CA ALA A 86 -5.93 -3.86 12.54
C ALA A 86 -6.71 -4.29 11.29
N GLY A 87 -6.15 -4.04 10.10
CA GLY A 87 -6.71 -4.48 8.82
C GLY A 87 -6.81 -6.00 8.74
N ALA A 88 -5.76 -6.71 9.14
CA ALA A 88 -5.78 -8.18 9.19
C ALA A 88 -6.86 -8.72 10.15
N TRP A 89 -7.12 -8.06 11.28
CA TRP A 89 -8.23 -8.43 12.17
C TRP A 89 -9.60 -8.23 11.50
N VAL A 90 -9.78 -7.13 10.77
CA VAL A 90 -11.00 -6.88 9.98
C VAL A 90 -11.21 -7.97 8.95
N LEU A 91 -10.18 -8.29 8.16
CA LEU A 91 -10.28 -9.31 7.11
C LEU A 91 -10.57 -10.71 7.67
N ARG A 92 -9.94 -11.08 8.80
CA ARG A 92 -10.26 -12.33 9.50
C ARG A 92 -11.71 -12.36 9.99
N HIS A 93 -12.22 -11.24 10.52
CA HIS A 93 -13.61 -11.14 10.94
C HIS A 93 -14.58 -11.30 9.77
N TRP A 94 -14.23 -10.75 8.60
CA TRP A 94 -14.98 -10.94 7.35
C TRP A 94 -14.80 -12.33 6.72
N LYS A 95 -13.96 -13.19 7.29
CA LYS A 95 -13.66 -14.55 6.80
C LYS A 95 -13.09 -14.55 5.39
N LEU A 96 -12.28 -13.54 5.05
CA LEU A 96 -11.55 -13.54 3.79
C LEU A 96 -10.42 -14.59 3.79
N PRO A 97 -9.97 -15.06 2.60
CA PRO A 97 -8.86 -16.01 2.48
C PRO A 97 -7.60 -15.57 3.24
N ASP A 98 -6.87 -16.55 3.80
CA ASP A 98 -5.66 -16.29 4.61
C ASP A 98 -4.58 -15.53 3.84
N VAL A 99 -4.47 -15.76 2.52
CA VAL A 99 -3.55 -15.00 1.66
C VAL A 99 -3.82 -13.49 1.72
N LEU A 100 -5.09 -13.06 1.71
CA LEU A 100 -5.46 -11.64 1.80
C LEU A 100 -5.20 -11.11 3.21
N VAL A 101 -5.49 -11.91 4.23
CA VAL A 101 -5.15 -11.57 5.63
C VAL A 101 -3.64 -11.35 5.78
N CYS A 102 -2.81 -12.19 5.16
CA CYS A 102 -1.37 -12.07 5.19
C CYS A 102 -0.86 -10.89 4.36
N CYS A 103 -1.41 -10.63 3.17
CA CYS A 103 -1.11 -9.44 2.38
C CYS A 103 -1.31 -8.17 3.22
N VAL A 104 -2.50 -8.03 3.83
CA VAL A 104 -2.82 -6.86 4.66
C VAL A 104 -2.01 -6.83 5.94
N GLY A 105 -1.80 -7.96 6.63
CA GLY A 105 -1.07 -7.98 7.90
C GLY A 105 0.43 -7.75 7.80
N LEU A 106 1.03 -7.92 6.63
CA LEU A 106 2.48 -7.88 6.42
C LEU A 106 2.93 -6.72 5.51
N HIS A 107 2.03 -5.92 4.93
CA HIS A 107 2.37 -4.90 3.94
C HIS A 107 3.33 -3.81 4.48
N THR A 108 3.30 -3.53 5.78
CA THR A 108 4.21 -2.56 6.43
C THR A 108 5.60 -3.11 6.70
N GLN A 109 5.81 -4.43 6.60
CA GLN A 109 7.12 -5.05 6.81
C GLN A 109 8.06 -4.74 5.65
N SER A 110 9.36 -4.79 5.93
CA SER A 110 10.40 -4.80 4.89
C SER A 110 10.38 -6.13 4.13
N LEU A 111 10.81 -6.13 2.87
CA LEU A 111 10.95 -7.34 2.07
C LEU A 111 11.99 -8.31 2.65
N VAL A 112 12.92 -7.84 3.49
CA VAL A 112 13.81 -8.70 4.29
C VAL A 112 13.01 -9.53 5.27
N GLU A 113 12.19 -8.91 6.10
CA GLU A 113 11.33 -9.60 7.07
C GLU A 113 10.34 -10.54 6.36
N VAL A 114 9.72 -10.09 5.26
CA VAL A 114 8.82 -10.93 4.45
C VAL A 114 9.55 -12.14 3.84
N ALA A 115 10.82 -11.99 3.47
CA ALA A 115 11.64 -13.08 2.96
C ALA A 115 12.02 -14.09 4.04
N GLU A 116 12.36 -13.65 5.25
CA GLU A 116 12.72 -14.51 6.37
C GLU A 116 11.59 -15.47 6.75
N ILE A 117 10.34 -15.03 6.62
CA ILE A 117 9.15 -15.87 6.87
C ILE A 117 8.65 -16.63 5.63
N GLY A 118 9.39 -16.58 4.51
CA GLY A 118 9.12 -17.40 3.31
C GLY A 118 8.07 -16.86 2.33
N PHE A 119 7.64 -15.60 2.47
CA PHE A 119 6.56 -15.02 1.65
C PHE A 119 7.04 -14.09 0.52
N LEU A 120 8.35 -13.88 0.35
CA LEU A 120 8.87 -12.95 -0.66
C LEU A 120 8.35 -13.24 -2.08
N LYS A 121 8.35 -14.49 -2.52
CA LYS A 121 7.92 -14.89 -3.88
C LYS A 121 6.45 -15.30 -3.92
N THR A 122 5.59 -14.51 -3.31
CA THR A 122 4.14 -14.73 -3.24
C THR A 122 3.42 -13.38 -3.41
N PRO A 123 2.09 -13.35 -3.56
CA PRO A 123 1.33 -12.10 -3.55
C PRO A 123 1.62 -11.21 -2.33
N ILE A 124 1.94 -11.78 -1.17
CA ILE A 124 2.31 -11.03 0.04
C ILE A 124 3.55 -10.16 -0.19
N GLY A 125 4.61 -10.71 -0.80
CA GLY A 125 5.83 -9.94 -1.09
C GLY A 125 5.58 -8.83 -2.13
N VAL A 126 4.68 -9.07 -3.08
CA VAL A 126 4.29 -8.05 -4.06
C VAL A 126 3.50 -6.91 -3.40
N VAL A 127 2.56 -7.22 -2.51
CA VAL A 127 1.80 -6.22 -1.75
C VAL A 127 2.72 -5.42 -0.82
N ALA A 128 3.64 -6.10 -0.12
CA ALA A 128 4.63 -5.43 0.72
C ALA A 128 5.56 -4.48 -0.07
N LEU A 129 5.87 -4.79 -1.33
CA LEU A 129 6.57 -3.88 -2.23
C LEU A 129 5.67 -2.70 -2.67
N ALA A 130 4.43 -2.98 -3.07
CA ALA A 130 3.47 -1.97 -3.53
C ALA A 130 3.17 -0.92 -2.45
N ALA A 131 3.10 -1.33 -1.18
CA ALA A 131 2.96 -0.44 -0.03
C ALA A 131 4.13 0.55 0.15
N LYS A 132 5.25 0.36 -0.54
CA LYS A 132 6.40 1.29 -0.55
C LYS A 132 6.29 2.37 -1.62
N LEU A 133 5.26 2.34 -2.48
CA LEU A 133 4.95 3.45 -3.39
C LEU A 133 4.62 4.72 -2.58
N PRO A 134 5.14 5.89 -2.99
CA PRO A 134 4.79 7.14 -2.32
C PRO A 134 3.32 7.48 -2.56
N SER A 135 2.73 8.20 -1.61
CA SER A 135 1.38 8.76 -1.73
C SER A 135 1.37 9.98 -2.62
N VAL A 136 0.29 10.20 -3.39
CA VAL A 136 0.10 11.43 -4.20
C VAL A 136 0.13 12.72 -3.38
N SER A 137 -0.17 12.62 -2.09
CA SER A 137 -0.25 13.76 -1.17
C SER A 137 0.99 13.96 -0.30
N GLY A 138 1.97 13.06 -0.42
CA GLY A 138 3.14 12.97 0.46
C GLY A 138 4.45 13.36 -0.20
N ASP A 139 5.55 12.94 0.44
CA ASP A 139 6.87 12.95 -0.18
C ASP A 139 6.91 11.90 -1.31
N LEU A 140 7.12 12.37 -2.54
CA LEU A 140 7.17 11.54 -3.75
C LEU A 140 8.48 10.77 -3.91
N ASN A 141 9.35 10.76 -2.89
CA ASN A 141 10.61 10.03 -2.90
C ASN A 141 10.43 8.52 -3.18
N PRO A 142 10.91 8.01 -4.33
CA PRO A 142 10.75 6.61 -4.72
C PRO A 142 11.74 5.67 -4.02
N GLN A 143 12.66 6.18 -3.20
CA GLN A 143 13.78 5.40 -2.67
C GLN A 143 13.33 4.15 -1.90
N LYS A 144 12.21 4.21 -1.17
CA LYS A 144 11.69 3.08 -0.39
C LYS A 144 11.36 1.87 -1.27
N ILE A 145 10.67 2.09 -2.39
CA ILE A 145 10.36 1.01 -3.33
C ILE A 145 11.60 0.59 -4.12
N LEU A 146 12.43 1.55 -4.57
CA LEU A 146 13.60 1.25 -5.39
C LEU A 146 14.71 0.50 -4.63
N SER A 147 14.84 0.70 -3.32
CA SER A 147 15.83 -0.03 -2.51
C SER A 147 15.45 -1.49 -2.28
N GLU A 148 14.16 -1.82 -2.26
CA GLU A 148 13.66 -3.17 -1.96
C GLU A 148 13.29 -3.96 -3.22
N ALA A 149 12.90 -3.30 -4.31
CA ALA A 149 12.58 -3.90 -5.61
C ALA A 149 13.61 -4.93 -6.13
N PRO A 150 14.94 -4.75 -5.95
CA PRO A 150 15.93 -5.76 -6.36
C PRO A 150 15.76 -7.13 -5.70
N MET A 151 15.13 -7.21 -4.52
CA MET A 151 14.85 -8.50 -3.85
C MET A 151 13.86 -9.36 -4.66
N LEU A 152 12.97 -8.71 -5.41
CA LEU A 152 12.05 -9.34 -6.37
C LEU A 152 12.62 -9.36 -7.80
N LYS A 153 13.91 -9.06 -7.97
CA LYS A 153 14.61 -8.98 -9.27
C LYS A 153 14.02 -7.91 -10.21
N LEU A 154 13.40 -6.87 -9.65
CA LEU A 154 12.88 -5.75 -10.43
C LEU A 154 13.93 -4.64 -10.49
N SER A 155 14.27 -4.21 -11.71
CA SER A 155 15.11 -3.02 -11.90
C SER A 155 14.27 -1.74 -11.70
N PRO A 156 14.88 -0.57 -11.43
CA PRO A 156 14.15 0.70 -11.39
C PRO A 156 13.33 0.95 -12.67
N GLY A 157 13.89 0.62 -13.85
CA GLY A 157 13.17 0.71 -15.12
C GLY A 157 11.98 -0.24 -15.22
N THR A 158 12.08 -1.43 -14.62
CA THR A 158 10.96 -2.39 -14.54
C THR A 158 9.86 -1.86 -13.62
N VAL A 159 10.21 -1.36 -12.43
CA VAL A 159 9.24 -0.76 -11.49
C VAL A 159 8.48 0.38 -12.18
N ARG A 160 9.21 1.27 -12.85
CA ARG A 160 8.60 2.37 -13.61
C ARG A 160 7.66 1.86 -14.71
N ALA A 161 8.09 0.91 -15.53
CA ALA A 161 7.25 0.38 -16.61
C ALA A 161 5.97 -0.28 -16.09
N LEU A 162 6.03 -0.97 -14.94
CA LEU A 162 4.86 -1.56 -14.28
C LEU A 162 3.92 -0.47 -13.73
N ALA A 163 4.47 0.61 -13.17
CA ALA A 163 3.71 1.76 -12.70
C ALA A 163 3.01 2.51 -13.86
N GLU A 164 3.71 2.74 -14.98
CA GLU A 164 3.14 3.32 -16.21
C GLU A 164 1.99 2.46 -16.74
N LYS A 165 2.19 1.14 -16.83
CA LYS A 165 1.16 0.20 -17.26
C LYS A 165 -0.06 0.18 -16.32
N SER A 166 0.15 0.44 -15.03
CA SER A 166 -0.93 0.52 -14.04
C SER A 166 -1.85 1.71 -14.30
N LEU A 167 -1.32 2.84 -14.79
CA LEU A 167 -2.12 4.02 -15.15
C LEU A 167 -3.08 3.75 -16.32
N GLU A 168 -2.71 2.89 -17.27
CA GLU A 168 -3.53 2.58 -18.45
C GLU A 168 -4.92 2.01 -18.10
N LYS A 169 -5.03 1.36 -16.94
CA LYS A 169 -6.27 0.74 -16.44
C LYS A 169 -6.92 1.49 -15.29
N PHE A 170 -6.34 2.60 -14.84
CA PHE A 170 -6.78 3.29 -13.63
C PHE A 170 -8.23 3.80 -13.76
N ASP A 171 -8.50 4.63 -14.77
CA ASP A 171 -9.82 5.25 -14.95
C ASP A 171 -10.92 4.20 -15.20
N GLU A 172 -10.62 3.16 -15.98
CA GLU A 172 -11.54 2.05 -16.25
C GLU A 172 -11.96 1.36 -14.94
N ILE A 173 -10.99 1.03 -14.08
CA ILE A 173 -11.26 0.31 -12.83
C ILE A 173 -11.88 1.23 -11.78
N ALA A 174 -11.47 2.49 -11.70
CA ALA A 174 -12.10 3.49 -10.83
C ALA A 174 -13.60 3.62 -11.15
N ALA A 175 -13.94 3.73 -12.43
CA ALA A 175 -15.33 3.78 -12.89
C ALA A 175 -16.10 2.49 -12.55
N CYS A 176 -15.49 1.31 -12.70
CA CYS A 176 -16.11 0.04 -12.29
C CYS A 176 -16.39 -0.03 -10.78
N LEU A 177 -15.55 0.61 -9.95
CA LEU A 177 -15.75 0.70 -8.51
C LEU A 177 -16.73 1.83 -8.11
N GLY A 178 -17.23 2.61 -9.08
CA GLY A 178 -18.10 3.76 -8.83
C GLY A 178 -17.37 4.91 -8.14
N LEU A 179 -16.06 5.01 -8.33
CA LEU A 179 -15.22 6.05 -7.76
C LEU A 179 -14.81 7.04 -8.86
N ASP A 180 -14.97 8.32 -8.57
CA ASP A 180 -14.46 9.42 -9.41
C ASP A 180 -13.09 9.80 -8.85
N LEU A 181 -12.00 9.26 -9.41
CA LEU A 181 -10.61 9.38 -8.90
C LEU A 181 -9.70 9.93 -9.99
N HIS A 182 -8.57 10.54 -9.62
CA HIS A 182 -7.54 10.93 -10.58
C HIS A 182 -6.35 9.96 -10.55
N PRO A 183 -5.80 9.60 -11.73
CA PRO A 183 -4.62 8.77 -11.80
C PRO A 183 -3.42 9.49 -11.17
N PRO A 184 -2.58 8.79 -10.37
CA PRO A 184 -1.45 9.38 -9.66
C PRO A 184 -0.23 9.55 -10.57
N ILE A 185 -0.35 10.39 -11.60
CA ILE A 185 0.69 10.62 -12.61
C ILE A 185 2.01 11.08 -11.97
N SER A 186 1.93 11.93 -10.95
CA SER A 186 3.11 12.47 -10.24
C SER A 186 3.95 11.39 -9.55
N VAL A 187 3.33 10.31 -9.08
CA VAL A 187 4.04 9.16 -8.48
C VAL A 187 4.87 8.44 -9.54
N VAL A 188 4.32 8.27 -10.74
CA VAL A 188 5.01 7.61 -11.86
C VAL A 188 6.15 8.49 -12.40
N GLU A 189 5.94 9.80 -12.49
CA GLU A 189 6.99 10.75 -12.87
C GLU A 189 8.15 10.74 -11.88
N ALA A 190 7.87 10.63 -10.57
CA ALA A 190 8.91 10.55 -9.55
C ALA A 190 9.77 9.27 -9.68
N LEU A 191 9.20 8.15 -10.13
CA LEU A 191 9.95 6.92 -10.42
C LEU A 191 10.93 7.06 -11.60
N ALA A 192 10.81 8.12 -12.42
CA ALA A 192 11.71 8.37 -13.54
C ALA A 192 12.98 9.16 -13.17
N SER A 193 13.06 9.70 -11.94
CA SER A 193 14.16 10.54 -11.48
C SER A 193 14.95 9.82 -10.37
N PRO A 194 16.05 9.11 -10.70
CA PRO A 194 16.90 8.45 -9.70
C PRO A 194 17.69 9.44 -8.84
#